data_AF-A0A2S8IMH5-F1
#
_entry.id   AF-A0A2S8IMH5-F1
#
_cell.length_a   1.000
_cell.length_b   1.000
_cell.length_c   1.000
_cell.angle_alpha   90.00
_cell.angle_beta   90.00
_cell.angle_gamma   90.00
#
_symmetry.space_group_name_H-M   'P 1'
#
loop_
_entity.id
_entity.type
_entity.pdbx_description
1 polymer ?
#
loop_
_entity_poly.entity_id
_entity_poly.type
_entity_poly.pdbx_seq_one_letter_code
_entity_poly.pdbx_strand_id
1 'polypeptide(L)'
;MKIPTKLAVVASLLAGMGTSSLAQAHGIWFAQRSNQLALVYGIGADDLDMIKRQSKVKSVTAYDEQGKEVSTQLTASGPLLVVNTDNQPAIVAGVLDNGLWSKTTDGKWYNKGKDEVPNAEISLHTFKYAVHLRRPLHGAMPILPGQKLQIVPVGNQLPDRMGQPLTVRVLYDGKPAAGVEVQPDLLNDPDSEPLKTGADGNVTIPVRNQGLNVVVAKFDSPSSEPAKTNSDEHEATLSFVLPHLPE
;
A
#
# COMPACT_ATOMS: atom_id res chain seq x y z
N MET A 1 44.74 57.66 -0.66
CA MET A 1 44.12 56.42 -0.17
C MET A 1 42.84 56.15 -0.96
N LYS A 2 42.85 55.15 -1.85
CA LYS A 2 41.65 54.66 -2.55
C LYS A 2 41.71 53.13 -2.47
N ILE A 3 40.75 52.54 -1.76
CA ILE A 3 40.61 51.08 -1.64
C ILE A 3 39.72 50.63 -2.80
N PRO A 4 40.13 49.68 -3.66
CA PRO A 4 39.26 49.15 -4.68
C PRO A 4 38.35 48.07 -4.09
N THR A 5 37.05 48.27 -4.28
CA THR A 5 35.96 47.36 -3.96
C THR A 5 36.09 46.08 -4.77
N LYS A 6 36.37 44.94 -4.13
CA LYS A 6 36.23 43.62 -4.76
C LYS A 6 34.76 43.20 -4.67
N LEU A 7 34.09 43.13 -5.82
CA LEU A 7 32.79 42.47 -5.98
C LEU A 7 32.93 41.00 -5.53
N ALA A 8 32.19 40.62 -4.48
CA ALA A 8 31.96 39.22 -4.16
C ALA A 8 30.84 38.72 -5.07
N VAL A 9 31.18 37.86 -6.04
CA VAL A 9 30.19 37.07 -6.78
C VAL A 9 29.72 35.97 -5.84
N VAL A 10 28.53 36.13 -5.28
CA VAL A 10 27.83 35.04 -4.58
C VAL A 10 27.24 34.15 -5.67
N ALA A 11 27.91 33.03 -5.95
CA ALA A 11 27.34 31.96 -6.76
C ALA A 11 26.24 31.29 -5.93
N SER A 12 24.99 31.65 -6.19
CA SER A 12 23.82 30.95 -5.66
C SER A 12 23.77 29.55 -6.28
N LEU A 13 24.31 28.55 -5.58
CA LEU A 13 23.97 27.16 -5.81
C LEU A 13 22.50 26.98 -5.42
N LEU A 14 21.61 27.16 -6.39
CA LEU A 14 20.27 26.60 -6.35
C LEU A 14 20.44 25.08 -6.27
N ALA A 15 20.38 24.57 -5.04
CA ALA A 15 20.14 23.17 -4.78
C ALA A 15 18.77 22.85 -5.40
N GLY A 16 18.79 22.38 -6.65
CA GLY A 16 17.68 21.66 -7.22
C GLY A 16 17.50 20.40 -6.39
N MET A 17 16.71 20.49 -5.32
CA MET A 17 16.12 19.34 -4.67
C MET A 17 15.26 18.69 -5.76
N GLY A 18 15.87 17.74 -6.46
CA GLY A 18 15.15 16.87 -7.37
C GLY A 18 14.03 16.26 -6.55
N THR A 19 12.79 16.61 -6.90
CA THR A 19 11.60 15.89 -6.48
C THR A 19 11.64 14.53 -7.18
N SER A 20 12.55 13.67 -6.72
CA SER A 20 12.57 12.26 -7.08
C SER A 20 11.21 11.71 -6.64
N SER A 21 10.36 11.43 -7.63
CA SER A 21 8.98 11.04 -7.42
C SER A 21 8.91 9.79 -6.54
N LEU A 22 8.54 9.98 -5.28
CA LEU A 22 8.20 8.91 -4.31
C LEU A 22 6.92 8.14 -4.71
N ALA A 23 6.32 8.43 -5.86
CA ALA A 23 5.03 7.92 -6.31
C ALA A 23 4.93 6.38 -6.36
N GLN A 24 6.07 5.67 -6.42
CA GLN A 24 6.16 4.21 -6.43
C GLN A 24 6.03 3.58 -5.04
N ALA A 25 6.55 4.26 -4.00
CA ALA A 25 6.47 3.78 -2.62
C ALA A 25 5.07 3.91 -2.03
N HIS A 26 4.17 4.63 -2.73
CA HIS A 26 2.81 4.80 -2.28
C HIS A 26 2.02 3.49 -2.43
N GLY A 27 1.34 3.11 -1.35
CA GLY A 27 0.37 2.04 -1.34
C GLY A 27 -1.06 2.55 -1.40
N ILE A 28 -1.98 1.61 -1.30
CA ILE A 28 -3.38 1.89 -1.02
C ILE A 28 -3.82 1.22 0.27
N TRP A 29 -4.68 1.86 1.05
CA TRP A 29 -5.34 1.27 2.21
C TRP A 29 -6.71 1.90 2.41
N PHE A 30 -7.56 1.28 3.23
CA PHE A 30 -8.79 1.94 3.67
C PHE A 30 -8.61 2.50 5.08
N ALA A 31 -9.14 3.70 5.29
CA ALA A 31 -9.18 4.36 6.58
C ALA A 31 -10.39 5.29 6.68
N GLN A 32 -10.81 5.59 7.91
CA GLN A 32 -11.83 6.60 8.15
C GLN A 32 -11.28 7.98 7.80
N ARG A 33 -12.11 8.79 7.12
CA ARG A 33 -11.91 10.20 6.84
C ARG A 33 -13.17 10.92 7.29
N SER A 34 -13.07 11.64 8.41
CA SER A 34 -14.23 12.07 9.18
C SER A 34 -15.08 10.86 9.61
N ASN A 35 -16.27 10.68 9.04
CA ASN A 35 -17.18 9.56 9.30
C ASN A 35 -17.35 8.61 8.11
N GLN A 36 -16.50 8.74 7.08
CA GLN A 36 -16.59 7.96 5.85
C GLN A 36 -15.37 7.05 5.69
N LEU A 37 -15.60 5.79 5.35
CA LEU A 37 -14.51 4.89 4.96
C LEU A 37 -14.04 5.26 3.55
N ALA A 38 -12.79 5.67 3.41
CA ALA A 38 -12.20 6.06 2.13
C ALA A 38 -11.09 5.09 1.71
N LEU A 39 -10.94 4.90 0.40
CA LEU A 39 -9.74 4.33 -0.20
C LEU A 39 -8.69 5.44 -0.33
N VAL A 40 -7.54 5.24 0.30
CA VAL A 40 -6.44 6.19 0.37
C VAL A 40 -5.32 5.72 -0.55
N TYR A 41 -4.62 6.67 -1.20
CA TYR A 41 -3.37 6.42 -1.93
C TYR A 41 -2.27 7.29 -1.31
N GLY A 42 -1.22 6.67 -0.78
CA GLY A 42 -0.33 7.36 0.14
C GLY A 42 0.84 6.52 0.66
N ILE A 43 1.65 7.12 1.51
CA ILE A 43 2.67 6.48 2.32
C ILE A 43 3.02 7.42 3.48
N GLY A 44 3.26 6.90 4.67
CA GLY A 44 3.51 7.77 5.81
C GLY A 44 2.30 8.67 6.11
N ALA A 45 2.57 9.98 6.21
CA ALA A 45 1.54 11.01 6.34
C ALA A 45 0.91 11.45 5.00
N ASP A 46 1.43 10.97 3.87
CA ASP A 46 0.90 11.34 2.55
C ASP A 46 -0.48 10.71 2.35
N ASP A 47 -1.45 11.55 2.02
CA ASP A 47 -2.81 11.20 1.61
C ASP A 47 -3.11 11.98 0.34
N LEU A 48 -2.76 11.38 -0.80
CA LEU A 48 -2.83 12.06 -2.09
C LEU A 48 -4.23 11.96 -2.67
N ASP A 49 -4.60 12.99 -3.45
CA ASP A 49 -5.86 13.09 -4.19
C ASP A 49 -6.18 11.78 -4.96
N MET A 50 -7.13 11.02 -4.45
CA MET A 50 -7.49 9.70 -4.97
C MET A 50 -8.31 9.81 -6.26
N ILE A 51 -8.99 10.93 -6.50
CA ILE A 51 -9.78 11.15 -7.72
C ILE A 51 -8.88 11.13 -8.96
N LYS A 52 -7.69 11.71 -8.87
CA LYS A 52 -6.68 11.69 -9.95
C LYS A 52 -6.24 10.27 -10.34
N ARG A 53 -6.53 9.28 -9.51
CA ARG A 53 -6.15 7.87 -9.66
C ARG A 53 -7.36 6.96 -9.81
N GLN A 54 -8.57 7.50 -9.89
CA GLN A 54 -9.80 6.71 -9.97
C GLN A 54 -9.79 5.73 -11.16
N SER A 55 -9.27 6.16 -12.32
CA SER A 55 -9.15 5.30 -13.51
C SER A 55 -8.18 4.12 -13.35
N LYS A 56 -7.31 4.16 -12.33
CA LYS A 56 -6.39 3.07 -11.98
C LYS A 56 -7.02 2.04 -11.06
N VAL A 57 -8.10 2.39 -10.36
CA VAL A 57 -8.84 1.45 -9.51
C VAL A 57 -9.55 0.45 -10.41
N LYS A 58 -9.20 -0.83 -10.27
CA LYS A 58 -9.77 -1.92 -11.06
C LYS A 58 -11.01 -2.50 -10.41
N SER A 59 -11.05 -2.52 -9.08
CA SER A 59 -12.22 -3.01 -8.35
C SER A 59 -12.26 -2.51 -6.91
N VAL A 60 -13.48 -2.46 -6.37
CA VAL A 60 -13.78 -2.49 -4.94
C VAL A 60 -14.76 -3.64 -4.72
N THR A 61 -14.53 -4.47 -3.71
CA THR A 61 -15.42 -5.57 -3.33
C THR A 61 -15.62 -5.54 -1.82
N ALA A 62 -16.70 -6.14 -1.34
CA ALA A 62 -16.98 -6.18 0.08
C ALA A 62 -17.66 -7.48 0.47
N TYR A 63 -17.47 -7.91 1.70
CA TYR A 63 -17.94 -9.19 2.21
C TYR A 63 -18.53 -9.03 3.61
N ASP A 64 -19.55 -9.81 3.92
CA ASP A 64 -20.11 -9.92 5.27
C ASP A 64 -19.21 -10.77 6.20
N GLU A 65 -19.64 -10.98 7.44
CA GLU A 65 -18.88 -11.73 8.46
C GLU A 65 -18.74 -13.22 8.12
N GLN A 66 -19.56 -13.75 7.22
CA GLN A 66 -19.50 -15.13 6.73
C GLN A 66 -18.61 -15.24 5.48
N GLY A 67 -18.01 -14.13 5.02
CA GLY A 67 -17.19 -14.08 3.82
C GLY A 67 -18.01 -14.12 2.53
N LYS A 68 -19.32 -13.88 2.60
CA LYS A 68 -20.17 -13.78 1.41
C LYS A 68 -20.13 -12.35 0.87
N GLU A 69 -20.01 -12.23 -0.44
CA GLU A 69 -19.94 -10.93 -1.11
C GLU A 69 -21.25 -10.13 -0.91
N VAL A 70 -21.10 -8.84 -0.63
CA VAL A 70 -22.18 -7.85 -0.53
C VAL A 70 -21.89 -6.66 -1.45
N SER A 71 -22.94 -6.03 -1.96
CA SER A 71 -22.79 -4.91 -2.89
C SER A 71 -22.09 -3.72 -2.23
N THR A 72 -21.10 -3.16 -2.93
CA THR A 72 -20.42 -1.91 -2.56
C THR A 72 -19.99 -1.17 -3.82
N GLN A 73 -19.63 0.10 -3.68
CA GLN A 73 -19.07 0.93 -4.75
C GLN A 73 -18.23 2.05 -4.15
N LEU A 74 -17.34 2.63 -4.96
CA LEU A 74 -16.64 3.87 -4.61
C LEU A 74 -17.38 5.06 -5.21
N THR A 75 -17.57 6.10 -4.39
CA THR A 75 -18.17 7.38 -4.81
C THR A 75 -17.19 8.51 -4.52
N ALA A 76 -17.03 9.44 -5.47
CA ALA A 76 -16.21 10.62 -5.28
C ALA A 76 -16.81 11.55 -4.20
N SER A 77 -15.96 12.03 -3.28
CA SER A 77 -16.31 13.01 -2.25
C SER A 77 -15.12 13.94 -2.04
N GLY A 78 -15.13 15.10 -2.70
CA GLY A 78 -13.95 15.97 -2.74
C GLY A 78 -12.73 15.23 -3.34
N PRO A 79 -11.56 15.22 -2.68
CA PRO A 79 -10.38 14.49 -3.14
C PRO A 79 -10.40 12.98 -2.82
N LEU A 80 -11.48 12.47 -2.22
CA LEU A 80 -11.58 11.09 -1.72
C LEU A 80 -12.44 10.21 -2.64
N LEU A 81 -12.09 8.92 -2.69
CA LEU A 81 -13.02 7.86 -3.10
C LEU A 81 -13.55 7.16 -1.84
N VAL A 82 -14.84 7.35 -1.56
CA VAL A 82 -15.51 6.83 -0.37
C VAL A 82 -16.24 5.52 -0.69
N VAL A 83 -16.11 4.55 0.19
CA VAL A 83 -16.78 3.25 0.12
C VAL A 83 -18.23 3.38 0.55
N ASN A 84 -19.18 2.91 -0.26
CA ASN A 84 -20.55 2.67 0.20
C ASN A 84 -20.54 1.52 1.22
N THR A 85 -20.97 1.81 2.46
CA THR A 85 -21.03 0.84 3.56
C THR A 85 -22.46 0.55 4.04
N ASP A 86 -23.47 0.85 3.23
CA ASP A 86 -24.90 0.70 3.58
C ASP A 86 -25.26 -0.77 3.87
N ASN A 87 -24.67 -1.71 3.10
CA ASN A 87 -24.79 -3.15 3.35
C ASN A 87 -23.93 -3.66 4.51
N GLN A 88 -23.32 -2.74 5.27
CA GLN A 88 -22.55 -3.02 6.46
C GLN A 88 -21.51 -4.14 6.30
N PRO A 89 -20.58 -4.05 5.34
CA PRO A 89 -19.60 -5.12 5.13
C PRO A 89 -18.66 -5.30 6.32
N ALA A 90 -18.26 -6.54 6.62
CA ALA A 90 -17.21 -6.83 7.59
C ALA A 90 -15.81 -6.64 6.99
N ILE A 91 -15.67 -6.91 5.69
CA ILE A 91 -14.42 -6.81 4.93
C ILE A 91 -14.66 -5.92 3.72
N VAL A 92 -13.72 -5.03 3.42
CA VAL A 92 -13.68 -4.28 2.15
C VAL A 92 -12.32 -4.54 1.50
N ALA A 93 -12.31 -4.76 0.20
CA ALA A 93 -11.08 -4.97 -0.55
C ALA A 93 -11.03 -4.10 -1.82
N GLY A 94 -9.84 -3.66 -2.20
CA GLY A 94 -9.58 -2.81 -3.36
C GLY A 94 -8.40 -3.33 -4.17
N VAL A 95 -8.45 -3.10 -5.49
CA VAL A 95 -7.34 -3.39 -6.41
C VAL A 95 -7.07 -2.14 -7.24
N LEU A 96 -5.82 -1.74 -7.30
CA LEU A 96 -5.33 -0.63 -8.12
C LEU A 96 -4.16 -1.11 -8.96
N ASP A 97 -4.26 -0.93 -10.27
CA ASP A 97 -3.15 -1.12 -11.19
C ASP A 97 -2.42 0.22 -11.34
N ASN A 98 -1.24 0.33 -10.74
CA ASN A 98 -0.53 1.59 -10.69
C ASN A 98 0.29 1.86 -11.97
N GLY A 99 0.29 0.90 -12.89
CA GLY A 99 0.86 0.98 -14.22
C GLY A 99 2.34 0.62 -14.27
N LEU A 100 2.95 0.97 -15.40
CA LEU A 100 4.36 0.71 -15.68
C LEU A 100 5.23 1.81 -15.12
N TRP A 101 6.39 1.43 -14.60
CA TRP A 101 7.37 2.35 -14.05
C TRP A 101 8.77 1.92 -14.43
N SER A 102 9.55 2.86 -14.97
CA SER A 102 10.95 2.63 -15.30
C SER A 102 11.84 3.66 -14.64
N LYS A 103 12.93 3.21 -14.03
CA LYS A 103 13.99 4.04 -13.46
C LYS A 103 15.20 3.96 -14.37
N THR A 104 15.66 5.11 -14.84
CA THR A 104 16.89 5.23 -15.64
C THR A 104 18.13 5.27 -14.74
N THR A 105 19.30 5.04 -15.33
CA THR A 105 20.60 5.02 -14.61
C THR A 105 20.95 6.32 -13.89
N ASP A 106 20.34 7.46 -14.28
CA ASP A 106 20.50 8.75 -13.60
C ASP A 106 19.55 8.92 -12.40
N GLY A 107 18.73 7.90 -12.10
CA GLY A 107 17.81 7.86 -10.98
C GLY A 107 16.40 8.38 -11.27
N LYS A 108 16.12 8.89 -12.47
CA LYS A 108 14.78 9.42 -12.81
C LYS A 108 13.77 8.31 -13.09
N TRP A 109 12.56 8.53 -12.58
CA TRP A 109 11.40 7.65 -12.78
C TRP A 109 10.49 8.17 -13.89
N TYR A 110 9.96 7.23 -14.67
CA TYR A 110 9.01 7.45 -15.75
C TYR A 110 7.85 6.48 -15.61
N ASN A 111 6.60 6.94 -15.76
CA ASN A 111 5.42 6.07 -15.79
C ASN A 111 5.26 5.43 -17.18
N LYS A 112 6.22 4.57 -17.54
CA LYS A 112 6.38 3.91 -18.85
C LYS A 112 7.18 2.62 -18.69
N GLY A 113 7.04 1.70 -19.65
CA GLY A 113 7.87 0.49 -19.74
C GLY A 113 9.26 0.74 -20.33
N LYS A 114 10.14 -0.26 -20.22
CA LYS A 114 11.51 -0.23 -20.77
C LYS A 114 11.56 -0.19 -22.30
N ASP A 115 10.46 -0.56 -22.96
CA ASP A 115 10.25 -0.44 -24.40
C ASP A 115 10.18 1.03 -24.86
N GLU A 116 9.70 1.93 -23.99
CA GLU A 116 9.64 3.37 -24.26
C GLU A 116 10.71 4.19 -23.53
N VAL A 117 11.42 3.58 -22.57
CA VAL A 117 12.45 4.23 -21.77
C VAL A 117 13.79 3.53 -22.01
N PRO A 118 14.54 3.93 -23.06
CA PRO A 118 15.88 3.41 -23.29
C PRO A 118 16.78 3.63 -22.07
N ASN A 119 17.62 2.65 -21.74
CA ASN A 119 18.51 2.65 -20.57
C ASN A 119 17.80 2.60 -19.20
N ALA A 120 16.58 2.07 -19.14
CA ALA A 120 15.98 1.70 -17.86
C ALA A 120 16.82 0.60 -17.16
N GLU A 121 17.26 0.86 -15.94
CA GLU A 121 17.95 -0.11 -15.08
C GLU A 121 16.93 -0.96 -14.30
N ILE A 122 15.83 -0.33 -13.90
CA ILE A 122 14.69 -0.97 -13.24
C ILE A 122 13.46 -0.69 -14.09
N SER A 123 12.65 -1.72 -14.37
CA SER A 123 11.35 -1.55 -15.02
C SER A 123 10.33 -2.54 -14.45
N LEU A 124 9.20 -2.02 -13.96
CA LEU A 124 8.24 -2.74 -13.14
C LEU A 124 6.81 -2.46 -13.60
N HIS A 125 5.91 -3.44 -13.51
CA HIS A 125 4.46 -3.20 -13.49
C HIS A 125 4.00 -3.30 -12.04
N THR A 126 3.44 -2.23 -11.47
CA THR A 126 3.11 -2.19 -10.04
C THR A 126 1.61 -2.35 -9.79
N PHE A 127 1.27 -3.32 -8.95
CA PHE A 127 -0.09 -3.62 -8.53
C PHE A 127 -0.25 -3.39 -7.04
N LYS A 128 -1.31 -2.71 -6.65
CA LYS A 128 -1.59 -2.38 -5.26
C LYS A 128 -2.93 -3.01 -4.84
N TYR A 129 -2.92 -3.64 -3.67
CA TYR A 129 -4.03 -4.38 -3.08
C TYR A 129 -4.31 -3.82 -1.70
N ALA A 130 -5.58 -3.67 -1.33
CA ALA A 130 -5.96 -3.24 0.01
C ALA A 130 -7.06 -4.14 0.54
N VAL A 131 -6.91 -4.58 1.78
CA VAL A 131 -7.95 -5.27 2.54
C VAL A 131 -8.15 -4.52 3.86
N HIS A 132 -9.41 -4.28 4.22
CA HIS A 132 -9.77 -3.63 5.47
C HIS A 132 -10.78 -4.46 6.25
N LEU A 133 -10.45 -4.71 7.52
CA LEU A 133 -11.33 -5.36 8.48
C LEU A 133 -12.11 -4.29 9.25
N ARG A 134 -13.40 -4.15 8.95
CA ARG A 134 -14.31 -3.24 9.66
C ARG A 134 -14.83 -3.81 10.97
N ARG A 135 -14.78 -5.14 11.11
CA ARG A 135 -15.21 -5.87 12.30
C ARG A 135 -14.20 -6.99 12.60
N PRO A 136 -14.11 -7.43 13.86
CA PRO A 136 -13.39 -8.66 14.18
C PRO A 136 -13.88 -9.81 13.30
N LEU A 137 -12.95 -10.65 12.86
CA LEU A 137 -13.32 -11.86 12.13
C LEU A 137 -13.96 -12.85 13.10
N HIS A 138 -15.01 -13.53 12.65
CA HIS A 138 -15.59 -14.68 13.36
C HIS A 138 -15.24 -15.95 12.58
N GLY A 139 -13.95 -16.29 12.53
CA GLY A 139 -13.43 -17.41 11.74
C GLY A 139 -12.16 -17.03 10.98
N ALA A 140 -11.72 -17.91 10.08
CA ALA A 140 -10.58 -17.65 9.23
C ALA A 140 -10.91 -16.62 8.15
N MET A 141 -9.99 -15.71 7.88
CA MET A 141 -10.10 -14.76 6.77
C MET A 141 -10.20 -15.51 5.43
N PRO A 142 -11.21 -15.22 4.58
CA PRO A 142 -11.32 -15.85 3.26
C PRO A 142 -10.22 -15.38 2.30
N ILE A 143 -9.90 -16.23 1.33
CA ILE A 143 -9.12 -15.84 0.15
C ILE A 143 -10.04 -15.02 -0.75
N LEU A 144 -9.67 -13.77 -1.02
CA LEU A 144 -10.54 -12.82 -1.72
C LEU A 144 -10.24 -12.83 -3.23
N PRO A 145 -11.25 -12.98 -4.09
CA PRO A 145 -11.08 -12.83 -5.53
C PRO A 145 -10.42 -11.49 -5.91
N GLY A 146 -9.47 -11.54 -6.85
CA GLY A 146 -8.75 -10.37 -7.35
C GLY A 146 -7.61 -9.87 -6.45
N GLN A 147 -7.50 -10.33 -5.20
CA GLN A 147 -6.35 -10.03 -4.33
C GLN A 147 -5.20 -11.02 -4.63
N LYS A 148 -4.44 -10.74 -5.70
CA LYS A 148 -3.34 -11.62 -6.12
C LYS A 148 -2.29 -11.78 -5.01
N LEU A 149 -1.92 -10.67 -4.38
CA LEU A 149 -1.19 -10.67 -3.11
C LEU A 149 -2.18 -10.29 -2.00
N GLN A 150 -2.27 -11.12 -0.96
CA GLN A 150 -3.20 -10.90 0.15
C GLN A 150 -2.53 -11.19 1.49
N ILE A 151 -2.68 -10.28 2.44
CA ILE A 151 -2.31 -10.51 3.84
C ILE A 151 -3.55 -11.01 4.58
N VAL A 152 -3.45 -12.15 5.26
CA VAL A 152 -4.52 -12.68 6.10
C VAL A 152 -4.04 -12.86 7.55
N PRO A 153 -4.76 -12.36 8.57
CA PRO A 153 -4.49 -12.71 9.95
C PRO A 153 -4.60 -14.23 10.16
N VAL A 154 -3.67 -14.79 10.93
CA VAL A 154 -3.76 -16.18 11.37
C VAL A 154 -4.54 -16.23 12.68
N GLY A 155 -5.55 -17.10 12.73
CA GLY A 155 -6.46 -17.23 13.87
C GLY A 155 -7.84 -16.64 13.57
N ASN A 156 -8.66 -16.57 14.61
CA ASN A 156 -10.05 -16.10 14.55
C ASN A 156 -10.27 -14.80 15.34
N GLN A 157 -9.22 -14.22 15.93
CA GLN A 157 -9.29 -12.95 16.65
C GLN A 157 -8.02 -12.15 16.40
N LEU A 158 -8.17 -10.86 16.14
CA LEU A 158 -7.04 -9.93 16.13
C LEU A 158 -6.59 -9.64 17.57
N PRO A 159 -5.30 -9.33 17.79
CA PRO A 159 -4.84 -8.77 19.05
C PRO A 159 -5.62 -7.50 19.39
N ASP A 160 -5.85 -7.24 20.68
CA ASP A 160 -6.65 -6.10 21.16
C ASP A 160 -5.80 -4.94 21.70
N ARG A 161 -4.49 -5.16 21.82
CA ARG A 161 -3.54 -4.19 22.36
C ARG A 161 -2.32 -4.01 21.47
N MET A 162 -1.86 -2.76 21.40
CA MET A 162 -0.54 -2.42 20.87
C MET A 162 0.55 -3.28 21.53
N GLY A 163 1.54 -3.70 20.74
CA GLY A 163 2.68 -4.51 21.17
C GLY A 163 2.42 -6.01 21.26
N GLN A 164 1.17 -6.46 21.26
CA GLN A 164 0.87 -7.89 21.17
C GLN A 164 1.32 -8.49 19.83
N PRO A 165 1.69 -9.78 19.79
CA PRO A 165 2.07 -10.44 18.55
C PRO A 165 0.85 -10.67 17.64
N LEU A 166 0.98 -10.27 16.39
CA LEU A 166 0.06 -10.59 15.30
C LEU A 166 0.80 -11.50 14.31
N THR A 167 0.34 -12.75 14.19
CA THR A 167 0.77 -13.61 13.09
C THR A 167 -0.10 -13.35 11.87
N VAL A 168 0.53 -13.02 10.75
CA VAL A 168 -0.13 -12.94 9.45
C VAL A 168 0.44 -14.00 8.51
N ARG A 169 -0.40 -14.45 7.58
CA ARG A 169 0.02 -15.23 6.42
C ARG A 169 -0.09 -14.36 5.18
N VAL A 170 0.92 -14.35 4.34
CA VAL A 170 0.85 -13.72 3.03
C VAL A 170 0.61 -14.78 1.97
N LEU A 171 -0.38 -14.53 1.12
CA LEU A 171 -0.77 -15.38 0.01
C LEU A 171 -0.42 -14.70 -1.31
N TYR A 172 0.12 -15.45 -2.26
CA TYR A 172 0.26 -15.09 -3.66
C TYR A 172 -0.53 -16.08 -4.53
N ASP A 173 -1.45 -15.59 -5.36
CA ASP A 173 -2.41 -16.40 -6.12
C ASP A 173 -3.15 -17.42 -5.24
N GLY A 174 -3.56 -16.98 -4.04
CA GLY A 174 -4.28 -17.81 -3.06
C GLY A 174 -3.44 -18.87 -2.36
N LYS A 175 -2.13 -18.95 -2.61
CA LYS A 175 -1.22 -19.92 -1.98
C LYS A 175 -0.24 -19.22 -1.04
N PRO A 176 0.20 -19.86 0.06
CA PRO A 176 1.21 -19.28 0.93
C PRO A 176 2.48 -18.89 0.17
N ALA A 177 2.97 -17.66 0.41
CA ALA A 177 4.13 -17.11 -0.27
C ALA A 177 5.27 -16.86 0.72
N ALA A 178 6.41 -17.51 0.48
CA ALA A 178 7.61 -17.41 1.31
C ALA A 178 8.50 -16.25 0.86
N GLY A 179 9.29 -15.70 1.78
CA GLY A 179 10.25 -14.62 1.50
C GLY A 179 9.61 -13.26 1.18
N VAL A 180 8.29 -13.12 1.37
CA VAL A 180 7.57 -11.86 1.18
C VAL A 180 7.99 -10.88 2.27
N GLU A 181 8.32 -9.65 1.89
CA GLU A 181 8.68 -8.59 2.82
C GLU A 181 7.42 -8.02 3.46
N VAL A 182 7.39 -7.94 4.79
CA VAL A 182 6.25 -7.48 5.59
C VAL A 182 6.73 -6.43 6.57
N GLN A 183 6.14 -5.23 6.49
CA GLN A 183 6.36 -4.15 7.44
C GLN A 183 5.07 -3.91 8.24
N PRO A 184 5.16 -3.67 9.56
CA PRO A 184 3.99 -3.63 10.40
C PRO A 184 3.26 -2.27 10.40
N ASP A 185 3.85 -1.20 9.85
CA ASP A 185 3.26 0.14 9.84
C ASP A 185 3.67 0.98 8.62
N LEU A 186 2.79 1.05 7.62
CA LEU A 186 2.98 1.91 6.44
C LEU A 186 2.83 3.42 6.74
N LEU A 187 2.22 3.79 7.87
CA LEU A 187 1.81 5.18 8.15
C LEU A 187 2.82 5.92 9.02
N ASN A 188 3.38 5.27 10.04
CA ASN A 188 4.28 5.94 10.98
C ASN A 188 5.74 5.50 10.82
N ASP A 189 5.98 4.38 10.15
CA ASP A 189 7.32 3.80 10.02
C ASP A 189 7.51 3.08 8.66
N PRO A 190 7.25 3.78 7.53
CA PRO A 190 7.29 3.18 6.19
C PRO A 190 8.68 2.69 5.76
N ASP A 191 9.74 3.13 6.44
CA ASP A 191 11.13 2.75 6.17
C ASP A 191 11.65 1.69 7.14
N SER A 192 10.79 1.12 8.00
CA SER A 192 11.18 0.04 8.92
C SER A 192 11.75 -1.17 8.17
N GLU A 193 12.78 -1.79 8.75
CA GLU A 193 13.33 -3.04 8.21
C GLU A 193 12.23 -4.11 8.09
N PRO A 194 11.99 -4.67 6.89
CA PRO A 194 10.94 -5.65 6.69
C PRO A 194 11.30 -6.99 7.32
N LEU A 195 10.30 -7.64 7.90
CA LEU A 195 10.38 -9.06 8.22
C LEU A 195 10.04 -9.89 6.98
N LYS A 196 10.49 -11.15 6.92
CA LYS A 196 10.20 -12.05 5.80
C LYS A 196 9.31 -13.20 6.22
N THR A 197 8.36 -13.57 5.36
CA THR A 197 7.54 -14.76 5.59
C THR A 197 8.33 -16.05 5.47
N GLY A 198 7.98 -17.03 6.31
CA GLY A 198 8.50 -18.39 6.25
C GLY A 198 7.93 -19.21 5.09
N ALA A 199 8.33 -20.48 5.00
CA ALA A 199 7.90 -21.40 3.94
C ALA A 199 6.38 -21.64 3.88
N ASP A 200 5.68 -21.49 5.01
CA ASP A 200 4.23 -21.59 5.15
C ASP A 200 3.51 -20.24 4.93
N GLY A 201 4.24 -19.24 4.43
CA GLY A 201 3.77 -17.88 4.21
C GLY A 201 3.55 -17.06 5.48
N ASN A 202 3.88 -17.57 6.66
CA ASN A 202 3.62 -16.89 7.92
C ASN A 202 4.77 -15.97 8.34
N VAL A 203 4.43 -14.87 9.02
CA VAL A 203 5.34 -14.03 9.79
C VAL A 203 4.61 -13.47 11.01
N THR A 204 5.32 -13.32 12.12
CA THR A 204 4.77 -12.68 13.33
C THR A 204 5.37 -11.30 13.49
N ILE A 205 4.51 -10.30 13.61
CA ILE A 205 4.87 -8.90 13.78
C ILE A 205 4.22 -8.34 15.05
N PRO A 206 4.80 -7.32 15.71
CA PRO A 206 4.09 -6.62 16.78
C PRO A 206 2.98 -5.74 16.20
N VAL A 207 1.82 -5.70 16.85
CA VAL A 207 0.80 -4.67 16.55
C VAL A 207 1.36 -3.29 16.90
N ARG A 208 1.36 -2.36 15.95
CA ARG A 208 2.10 -1.09 16.09
C ARG A 208 1.31 0.02 16.75
N ASN A 209 -0.02 0.00 16.63
CA ASN A 209 -0.86 1.12 17.06
C ASN A 209 -2.07 0.67 17.87
N GLN A 210 -2.38 1.41 18.94
CA GLN A 210 -3.71 1.38 19.57
C GLN A 210 -4.64 2.33 18.79
N GLY A 211 -5.22 1.83 17.71
CA GLY A 211 -5.94 2.64 16.73
C GLY A 211 -5.78 2.03 15.34
N LEU A 212 -5.66 2.88 14.31
CA LEU A 212 -5.46 2.44 12.94
C LEU A 212 -4.11 1.72 12.78
N ASN A 213 -4.14 0.49 12.29
CA ASN A 213 -2.99 -0.27 11.86
C ASN A 213 -3.08 -0.49 10.35
N VAL A 214 -1.95 -0.34 9.64
CA VAL A 214 -1.83 -0.63 8.20
C VAL A 214 -0.55 -1.44 8.00
N VAL A 215 -0.70 -2.75 7.99
CA VAL A 215 0.39 -3.69 7.66
C VAL A 215 0.55 -3.71 6.15
N VAL A 216 1.78 -3.72 5.67
CA VAL A 216 2.10 -3.78 4.23
C VAL A 216 2.97 -4.99 3.92
N ALA A 217 2.73 -5.62 2.78
CA ALA A 217 3.53 -6.70 2.24
C ALA A 217 3.95 -6.38 0.80
N LYS A 218 5.21 -6.64 0.44
CA LYS A 218 5.78 -6.42 -0.89
C LYS A 218 6.36 -7.72 -1.45
N PHE A 219 6.01 -8.03 -2.68
CA PHE A 219 6.45 -9.24 -3.36
C PHE A 219 6.66 -8.99 -4.85
N ASP A 220 7.87 -9.26 -5.34
CA ASP A 220 8.19 -9.23 -6.76
C ASP A 220 7.98 -10.60 -7.39
N SER A 221 7.40 -10.61 -8.58
CA SER A 221 7.21 -11.81 -9.40
C SER A 221 7.76 -11.60 -10.82
N PRO A 222 7.98 -12.68 -11.59
CA PRO A 222 8.31 -12.55 -12.99
C PRO A 222 7.29 -11.70 -13.74
N SER A 223 7.77 -10.86 -14.66
CA SER A 223 6.91 -9.97 -15.43
C SER A 223 5.85 -10.74 -16.24
N SER A 224 4.61 -10.27 -16.19
CA SER A 224 3.54 -10.73 -17.09
C SER A 224 3.64 -10.16 -18.50
N GLU A 225 4.37 -9.05 -18.67
CA GLU A 225 4.69 -8.42 -19.96
C GLU A 225 6.22 -8.23 -20.13
N PRO A 226 7.02 -9.31 -20.33
CA PRO A 226 8.48 -9.21 -20.31
C PRO A 226 9.10 -8.30 -21.39
N ALA A 227 8.33 -7.96 -22.43
CA ALA A 227 8.72 -6.97 -23.41
C ALA A 227 8.78 -5.54 -22.82
N LYS A 228 7.92 -5.24 -21.84
CA LYS A 228 7.76 -3.91 -21.25
C LYS A 228 8.40 -3.75 -19.88
N THR A 229 8.50 -4.82 -19.08
CA THR A 229 9.05 -4.74 -17.72
C THR A 229 10.04 -5.88 -17.44
N ASN A 230 10.75 -5.79 -16.32
CA ASN A 230 11.64 -6.84 -15.82
C ASN A 230 10.92 -7.74 -14.80
N SER A 231 10.05 -7.16 -13.99
CA SER A 231 9.22 -7.86 -13.00
C SER A 231 7.87 -7.16 -12.80
N ASP A 232 6.98 -7.86 -12.12
CA ASP A 232 5.75 -7.29 -11.58
C ASP A 232 5.91 -7.14 -10.07
N GLU A 233 5.71 -5.94 -9.55
CA GLU A 233 5.72 -5.63 -8.12
C GLU A 233 4.29 -5.71 -7.60
N HIS A 234 4.10 -6.45 -6.51
CA HIS A 234 2.84 -6.55 -5.80
C HIS A 234 2.99 -5.97 -4.40
N GLU A 235 2.12 -5.03 -4.05
CA GLU A 235 2.06 -4.48 -2.71
C GLU A 235 0.64 -4.62 -2.16
N ALA A 236 0.51 -5.29 -1.02
CA ALA A 236 -0.77 -5.52 -0.36
C ALA A 236 -0.79 -4.85 1.01
N THR A 237 -1.92 -4.27 1.38
CA THR A 237 -2.15 -3.78 2.74
C THR A 237 -3.27 -4.53 3.43
N LEU A 238 -3.11 -4.70 4.74
CA LEU A 238 -4.17 -5.09 5.65
C LEU A 238 -4.34 -3.97 6.67
N SER A 239 -5.51 -3.33 6.68
CA SER A 239 -5.86 -2.32 7.66
C SER A 239 -6.97 -2.76 8.61
N PHE A 240 -6.84 -2.38 9.88
CA PHE A 240 -7.83 -2.61 10.93
C PHE A 240 -7.66 -1.54 12.02
N VAL A 241 -8.67 -1.39 12.88
CA VAL A 241 -8.63 -0.41 13.98
C VAL A 241 -8.79 -1.14 15.30
N LEU A 242 -7.84 -0.94 16.22
CA LEU A 242 -8.02 -1.32 17.61
C LEU A 242 -8.78 -0.22 18.36
N PRO A 243 -9.72 -0.58 19.26
CA PRO A 243 -10.45 0.39 20.06
C PRO A 243 -9.48 1.16 20.98
N HIS A 244 -9.83 2.39 21.34
CA HIS A 244 -9.10 3.11 22.38
C HIS A 244 -9.19 2.33 23.71
N LEU A 245 -8.13 2.36 24.51
CA LEU A 245 -8.16 1.77 25.84
C LEU A 245 -9.15 2.53 26.73
N PRO A 246 -9.74 1.90 27.75
CA PRO A 246 -10.55 2.63 28.73
C PRO A 246 -9.77 3.80 29.31
N GLU A 247 -10.46 4.94 29.49
CA GLU A 247 -9.94 6.13 30.18
C GLU A 247 -9.80 5.90 31.70
#